data_AF-A0A920QJK7-F1
#
_entry.id   AF-A0A920QJK7-F1
#
_cell.length_a   1.000
_cell.length_b   1.000
_cell.length_c   1.000
_cell.angle_alpha   90.00
_cell.angle_beta   90.00
_cell.angle_gamma   90.00
#
_symmetry.space_group_name_H-M   'P 1'
#
loop_
_entity.id
_entity.type
_entity.pdbx_description
1 polymer ?
#
loop_
_entity_poly.entity_id
_entity_poly.type
_entity_poly.pdbx_seq_one_letter_code
_entity_poly.pdbx_strand_id
1 'polypeptide(L)' 'MEDFDVQVKNLSLTNAAVNVTGTTARDFLQKLVDIDMSNDAFPYMHCRKTAIADVPVSFYRIGSPENWGMKFISLLNW' A
#
# COMPACT_ATOMS: atom_id res chain seq x y z
N MET A 1 -0.82 -36.64 0.45
CA MET A 1 -0.40 -35.56 1.34
C MET A 1 0.43 -34.64 0.48
N GLU A 2 -0.05 -33.44 0.20
CA GLU A 2 0.70 -32.49 -0.65
C GLU A 2 1.92 -31.98 0.12
N ASP A 3 3.08 -32.04 -0.54
CA ASP A 3 4.35 -31.58 0.01
C ASP A 3 4.54 -30.11 -0.36
N PHE A 4 4.37 -29.22 0.61
CA PHE A 4 4.50 -27.77 0.40
C PHE A 4 5.80 -27.27 1.04
N ASP A 5 6.79 -26.97 0.20
CA ASP A 5 8.00 -26.26 0.60
C ASP A 5 7.71 -24.74 0.64
N VAL A 6 7.14 -24.29 1.76
CA VAL A 6 6.75 -22.89 1.97
C VAL A 6 7.18 -22.36 3.34
N GLN A 7 7.45 -21.06 3.41
CA GLN A 7 7.74 -20.37 4.67
C GLN A 7 6.63 -19.37 5.02
N VAL A 8 6.18 -19.42 6.27
CA VAL A 8 5.26 -18.43 6.86
C VAL A 8 5.99 -17.65 7.92
N LYS A 9 5.97 -16.31 7.82
CA LYS A 9 6.63 -15.41 8.76
C LYS A 9 5.62 -14.44 9.36
N ASN A 10 5.66 -14.27 10.68
CA ASN A 10 4.91 -13.20 11.35
C ASN A 10 5.72 -11.90 11.31
N LEU A 11 5.24 -10.92 10.55
CA LEU A 11 5.89 -9.61 10.39
C LEU A 11 5.06 -8.47 11.02
N SER A 12 4.08 -8.80 11.86
CA SER A 12 3.11 -7.84 12.37
C SER A 12 3.71 -6.75 13.26
N LEU A 13 4.81 -7.07 13.96
CA LEU A 13 5.55 -6.12 14.80
C LEU A 13 6.69 -5.42 14.05
N THR A 14 7.14 -5.98 12.93
CA THR A 14 8.18 -5.39 12.08
C THR A 14 7.59 -4.30 11.19
N ASN A 15 6.36 -4.51 10.73
CA ASN A 15 5.69 -3.62 9.78
C ASN A 15 4.70 -2.69 10.47
N ALA A 16 4.63 -1.45 9.98
CA ALA A 16 3.58 -0.51 10.30
C ALA A 16 2.56 -0.42 9.15
N ALA A 17 1.36 0.06 9.44
CA ALA A 17 0.37 0.35 8.41
C ALA A 17 -0.32 1.67 8.74
N VAL A 18 -0.51 2.52 7.73
CA VAL A 18 -1.17 3.82 7.90
C VAL A 18 -2.27 3.94 6.85
N ASN A 19 -3.50 4.03 7.32
CA ASN A 19 -4.67 4.14 6.46
C ASN A 19 -4.94 5.60 6.08
N VAL A 20 -5.03 5.93 4.78
CA VAL A 20 -5.36 7.30 4.32
C VAL A 20 -6.54 7.29 3.36
N THR A 21 -7.72 7.55 3.93
CA THR A 21 -8.99 7.49 3.20
C THR A 21 -9.58 8.87 2.99
N GLY A 22 -10.26 9.06 1.86
CA GLY A 22 -10.96 10.29 1.54
C GLY A 22 -10.96 10.55 0.04
N THR A 23 -11.87 11.41 -0.41
CA THR A 23 -11.99 11.78 -1.82
C THR A 23 -10.73 12.46 -2.36
N THR A 24 -9.95 13.10 -1.49
CA THR A 24 -8.69 13.80 -1.82
C THR A 24 -7.43 13.00 -1.49
N ALA A 25 -7.55 11.75 -1.01
CA ALA A 25 -6.42 10.95 -0.56
C ALA A 25 -5.38 10.73 -1.67
N ARG A 26 -5.83 10.49 -2.90
CA ARG A 26 -4.96 10.33 -4.07
C ARG A 26 -4.15 11.59 -4.32
N ASP A 27 -4.81 12.74 -4.41
CA ASP A 27 -4.17 14.01 -4.75
C ASP A 27 -3.18 14.45 -3.67
N PHE A 28 -3.46 14.11 -2.41
CA PHE A 28 -2.52 14.29 -1.32
C PHE A 28 -1.30 13.38 -1.47
N LEU A 29 -1.50 12.08 -1.67
CA LEU A 29 -0.42 11.09 -1.76
C LEU A 29 0.45 11.26 -3.01
N GLN A 30 -0.13 11.70 -4.13
CA GLN A 30 0.60 11.97 -5.37
C GLN A 30 1.71 13.02 -5.18
N LYS A 31 1.57 13.94 -4.22
CA LYS A 31 2.58 14.96 -3.91
C LYS A 31 3.79 14.41 -3.16
N LEU A 32 3.70 13.18 -2.64
CA LEU A 32 4.70 12.56 -1.78
C LEU A 32 5.51 11.47 -2.50
N VAL A 33 5.16 11.15 -3.74
CA VAL A 33 5.69 10.02 -4.50
C VAL A 33 5.86 10.40 -5.97
N ASP A 34 6.84 9.77 -6.63
CA ASP A 34 7.07 9.97 -8.07
C ASP A 34 6.24 9.05 -8.97
N ILE A 35 5.64 8.00 -8.39
CA ILE A 35 4.80 7.05 -9.15
C ILE A 35 3.44 7.66 -9.49
N ASP A 36 2.88 7.28 -10.63
CA ASP A 36 1.53 7.68 -11.03
C ASP A 36 0.47 6.93 -10.18
N MET A 37 -0.31 7.71 -9.42
CA MET A 37 -1.41 7.22 -8.57
C MET A 37 -2.79 7.30 -9.27
N SER A 38 -2.84 7.62 -10.57
CA SER A 38 -4.06 7.63 -11.38
C SER A 38 -4.77 6.27 -11.37
N ASN A 39 -6.07 6.28 -11.73
CA ASN A 39 -6.84 5.04 -11.75
C ASN A 39 -6.31 4.02 -12.76
N ASP A 40 -5.78 4.50 -13.88
CA ASP A 40 -5.30 3.65 -14.96
C ASP A 40 -3.93 3.04 -14.60
N ALA A 41 -3.03 3.82 -13.99
CA ALA A 41 -1.70 3.36 -13.58
C ALA A 41 -1.69 2.53 -12.29
N PHE A 42 -2.58 2.85 -11.35
CA PHE A 42 -2.71 2.15 -10.07
C PHE A 42 -4.16 1.74 -9.77
N PRO A 43 -4.68 0.70 -10.43
CA PRO A 43 -6.07 0.26 -10.28
C PRO A 43 -6.39 -0.30 -8.89
N TYR A 44 -7.68 -0.42 -8.58
CA TYR A 44 -8.14 -1.03 -7.33
C TYR A 44 -7.59 -2.45 -7.14
N MET A 45 -7.28 -2.83 -5.89
CA MET A 45 -6.66 -4.10 -5.48
C MET A 45 -5.22 -4.33 -5.96
N HIS A 46 -4.55 -3.33 -6.53
CA HIS A 46 -3.12 -3.43 -6.83
C HIS A 46 -2.23 -3.08 -5.63
N CYS A 47 -0.98 -3.55 -5.71
CA CYS A 47 0.12 -3.13 -4.87
C CYS A 47 1.24 -2.47 -5.71
N ARG A 48 1.91 -1.47 -5.13
CA ARG A 48 3.08 -0.79 -5.70
C ARG A 48 4.12 -0.53 -4.61
N LYS A 49 5.39 -0.74 -4.94
CA LYS A 49 6.52 -0.33 -4.09
C LYS A 49 7.04 1.01 -4.58
N THR A 50 7.32 1.93 -3.66
CA THR A 50 7.88 3.26 -3.94
C THR A 50 8.58 3.78 -2.68
N ALA A 51 8.97 5.06 -2.67
CA ALA A 51 9.44 5.75 -1.48
C ALA A 51 8.60 7.02 -1.22
N ILE A 52 8.48 7.39 0.07
CA ILE A 52 8.03 8.72 0.51
C ILE A 52 9.19 9.32 1.29
N ALA A 53 9.71 10.48 0.86
CA ALA A 53 10.87 11.12 1.49
C ALA A 53 12.02 10.12 1.75
N ASP A 54 12.39 9.35 0.72
CA ASP A 54 13.41 8.28 0.74
C ASP A 54 13.11 7.06 1.64
N VAL A 55 11.95 7.02 2.31
CA VAL A 55 11.51 5.87 3.09
C VAL A 55 10.77 4.87 2.19
N PRO A 56 11.25 3.62 2.04
CA PRO A 56 10.56 2.61 1.24
C PRO A 56 9.19 2.27 1.82
N VAL A 57 8.18 2.21 0.95
CA VAL A 57 6.79 1.88 1.32
C VAL A 57 6.14 0.97 0.28
N SER A 58 5.11 0.24 0.72
CA SER A 58 4.26 -0.55 -0.16
C SER A 58 2.83 0.01 -0.15
N PHE A 59 2.43 0.64 -1.24
CA PHE A 59 1.05 1.09 -1.40
C PHE A 59 0.16 -0.08 -1.76
N TYR A 60 -0.96 -0.18 -1.06
CA TYR A 60 -2.07 -1.06 -1.41
C TYR A 60 -3.25 -0.16 -1.75
N ARG A 61 -3.91 -0.40 -2.89
CA ARG A 61 -5.13 0.33 -3.22
C ARG A 61 -6.35 -0.50 -2.83
N ILE A 62 -6.68 -0.44 -1.55
CA ILE A 62 -7.82 -1.15 -0.96
C ILE A 62 -8.67 -0.18 -0.14
N GLY A 63 -9.96 -0.43 -0.03
CA GLY A 63 -10.90 0.42 0.70
C GLY A 63 -12.31 -0.16 0.67
N SER A 64 -13.14 0.18 1.66
CA SER A 64 -14.54 -0.23 1.68
C SER A 64 -15.41 0.73 0.86
N PRO A 65 -16.55 0.28 0.31
CA PRO A 65 -17.46 1.12 -0.47
C PRO A 65 -17.99 2.34 0.30
N GLU A 66 -18.11 2.25 1.63
CA GLU A 66 -18.61 3.36 2.45
C GLU A 66 -17.69 4.59 2.46
N ASN A 67 -16.39 4.42 2.22
CA ASN A 67 -15.40 5.48 2.15
C ASN A 67 -14.43 5.12 1.03
N TRP A 68 -14.60 5.71 -0.17
CA TRP A 68 -13.75 5.57 -1.37
C TRP A 68 -12.28 5.98 -1.14
N GLY A 69 -11.62 5.35 -0.17
CA GLY A 69 -10.33 5.71 0.37
C GLY A 69 -9.25 4.70 0.04
N MET A 70 -8.00 5.17 0.09
CA MET A 70 -6.81 4.39 -0.22
C MET A 70 -6.13 3.93 1.07
N LYS A 71 -6.28 2.67 1.46
CA LYS A 71 -5.53 2.14 2.60
C LYS A 71 -4.13 1.72 2.18
N PHE A 72 -3.10 2.50 2.54
CA PHE A 72 -1.72 2.06 2.35
C PHE A 72 -1.16 1.32 3.57
N ILE A 73 -0.08 0.56 3.36
CA ILE A 73 0.64 -0.14 4.42
C ILE A 73 2.10 0.27 4.28
N SER A 74 2.60 1.09 5.20
CA SER A 74 4.03 1.42 5.23
C SER A 74 4.83 0.21 5.75
N LEU A 75 5.14 -0.73 4.86
CA LEU A 75 6.08 -1.82 5.16
C LEU A 75 7.47 -1.22 5.38
N LEU A 76 7.78 -0.88 6.63
CA LEU A 76 9.11 -0.49 7.07
C LEU A 76 9.98 -1.75 7.15
N ASN A 77 10.78 -1.90 6.10
CA ASN A 77 11.97 -2.73 5.95
C ASN A 77 11.85 -4.20 5.53
N TRP A 78 12.89 -4.54 4.76
CA TRP A 78 13.26 -5.74 4.01
C TRP A 78 13.26 -7.03 4.83
#